data_AF-A0A5N9CY48-F1
#
_entry.id   AF-A0A5N9CY48-F1
#
_cell.length_a   1.000
_cell.length_b   1.000
_cell.length_c   1.000
_cell.angle_alpha   90.00
_cell.angle_beta   90.00
_cell.angle_gamma   90.00
#
_symmetry.space_group_name_H-M   'P 1'
#
loop_
_entity.id
_entity.type
_entity.pdbx_description
1 polymer ?
#
loop_
_entity_poly.entity_id
_entity_poly.type
_entity_poly.pdbx_seq_one_letter_code
_entity_poly.pdbx_strand_id
1 'polypeptide(L)' 'LGYWPPGQAFCLFFGPTPASQGDEIRPASEVTVIGKIIGDSGVLKGVSPSNSVLIETV' A
#
# COMPACT_ATOMS: atom_id res chain seq x y z
N LEU A 1 4.54 -4.22 -1.46
CA LEU A 1 3.26 -4.81 -1.02
C LEU A 1 3.48 -5.37 0.37
N GLY A 2 2.58 -5.07 1.29
CA GLY A 2 2.67 -5.57 2.66
C GLY A 2 1.33 -6.12 3.14
N TYR A 3 1.39 -7.08 4.06
CA TYR A 3 0.25 -7.42 4.89
C TYR A 3 0.43 -6.76 6.27
N TRP A 4 -0.60 -6.05 6.74
CA TRP A 4 -0.62 -5.42 8.04
C TRP A 4 -1.52 -6.20 9.00
N PRO A 5 -0.96 -7.02 9.91
CA PRO A 5 -1.75 -7.92 10.75
C PRO A 5 -2.76 -7.23 11.66
N PRO A 6 -2.44 -6.11 12.35
CA PRO A 6 -3.40 -5.44 13.24
C PRO A 6 -4.69 -4.98 12.55
N GLY A 7 -4.59 -4.52 11.29
CA GLY A 7 -5.74 -4.08 10.51
C GLY A 7 -6.29 -5.14 9.56
N GLN A 8 -5.74 -6.36 9.56
CA GLN A 8 -6.04 -7.41 8.59
C GLN A 8 -6.02 -6.90 7.13
N ALA A 9 -5.08 -6.01 6.81
CA ALA A 9 -5.13 -5.19 5.60
C ALA A 9 -4.04 -5.57 4.59
N PHE A 10 -4.41 -5.55 3.31
CA PHE A 10 -3.46 -5.59 2.21
C PHE A 10 -3.01 -4.17 1.87
N CYS A 11 -1.72 -3.90 2.02
CA CYS A 11 -1.15 -2.57 1.88
C CYS A 11 -0.38 -2.41 0.55
N LEU A 12 -0.76 -1.38 -0.20
CA LEU A 12 -0.07 -0.87 -1.37
C LEU A 12 0.73 0.38 -0.97
N PHE A 13 2.04 0.37 -1.19
CA PHE A 13 2.92 1.49 -0.88
C PHE A 13 3.35 2.17 -2.17
N PHE A 14 2.88 3.41 -2.41
CA PHE A 14 3.08 4.17 -3.65
C PHE A 14 3.45 5.65 -3.40
N GLY A 15 3.90 5.96 -2.18
CA GLY A 15 4.36 7.28 -1.76
C GLY A 15 4.51 7.36 -0.24
N PRO A 16 5.04 8.49 0.29
CA PRO A 16 5.14 8.72 1.73
C PRO A 16 3.78 8.68 2.41
N THR A 17 3.76 8.20 3.65
CA THR A 17 2.58 8.17 4.52
C THR A 17 2.71 9.21 5.64
N PRO A 18 1.65 9.50 6.41
CA PRO A 18 1.74 10.38 7.58
C PRO A 18 2.77 9.96 8.63
N ALA A 19 3.18 8.69 8.67
CA ALA A 19 4.21 8.19 9.59
C ALA A 19 5.64 8.39 9.05
N SER A 20 5.79 8.76 7.78
CA SER A 20 7.09 8.83 7.12
C SER A 20 7.88 10.07 7.54
N GLN A 21 9.22 9.95 7.59
CA GLN A 21 10.14 11.05 7.89
C GLN A 21 11.06 11.32 6.70
N GLY A 22 11.12 12.59 6.26
CA GLY A 22 11.84 12.96 5.05
C GLY A 22 11.25 12.26 3.81
N ASP A 23 12.12 11.65 3.00
CA ASP A 23 11.74 11.05 1.71
C ASP A 23 11.46 9.54 1.79
N GLU A 24 11.38 8.97 3.00
CA GLU A 24 11.11 7.54 3.16
C GLU A 24 9.63 7.20 2.92
N ILE A 25 9.36 5.93 2.65
CA ILE A 25 8.00 5.38 2.66
C ILE A 25 7.88 4.47 3.87
N ARG A 26 7.11 4.89 4.88
CA ARG A 26 6.96 4.15 6.14
C ARG A 26 5.53 3.66 6.36
N PRO A 27 5.29 2.37 6.69
CA PRO A 27 3.98 1.92 7.14
C PRO A 27 3.64 2.46 8.55
N ALA A 28 2.38 2.39 8.96
CA ALA A 28 1.96 2.84 10.29
C ALA A 28 2.60 2.02 11.45
N SER A 29 2.84 0.72 11.23
CA SER A 29 3.60 -0.19 12.11
C SER A 29 4.14 -1.36 11.28
N GLU A 30 4.73 -2.37 11.90
CA GLU A 30 5.35 -3.51 11.21
C GLU A 30 4.37 -4.20 10.23
N VAL A 31 4.89 -4.54 9.05
CA VAL A 31 4.17 -5.27 8.00
C VAL A 31 5.03 -6.41 7.48
N THR A 32 4.40 -7.51 7.09
CA THR A 32 5.08 -8.57 6.34
C THR A 32 5.17 -8.15 4.89
N VAL A 33 6.39 -8.04 4.36
CA VAL A 33 6.60 -7.78 2.92
C VAL A 33 6.26 -9.04 2.13
N ILE A 34 5.25 -8.95 1.27
CA ILE A 34 4.71 -10.10 0.51
C ILE A 34 4.85 -9.96 -1.01
N GLY A 35 5.41 -8.84 -1.48
CA GLY A 35 5.63 -8.63 -2.90
C GLY A 35 5.91 -7.18 -3.27
N LYS A 36 5.84 -6.88 -4.56
CA LYS A 36 6.11 -5.56 -5.14
C LYS A 36 5.07 -5.21 -6.21
N ILE A 37 4.84 -3.91 -6.40
CA ILE A 37 4.01 -3.42 -7.51
C ILE A 37 4.83 -3.56 -8.80
N ILE A 38 4.20 -4.07 -9.85
CA ILE A 38 4.76 -4.13 -11.21
C ILE A 38 4.01 -3.09 -12.06
N GLY A 39 4.74 -2.31 -12.87
CA GLY A 39 4.16 -1.21 -13.66
C GLY A 39 4.15 0.13 -12.92
N ASP A 40 3.34 1.08 -13.41
CA ASP A 40 3.25 2.44 -12.85
C ASP A 40 2.31 2.50 -11.65
N SER A 41 2.86 2.73 -10.45
CA SER A 41 2.08 2.92 -9.23
C SER A 41 1.43 4.31 -9.12
N GLY A 42 1.82 5.27 -9.96
CA GLY A 42 1.30 6.65 -9.96
C GLY A 42 -0.20 6.73 -10.20
N VAL A 43 -0.75 5.77 -10.95
CA VAL A 43 -2.21 5.65 -11.21
C VAL A 43 -3.03 5.51 -9.92
N LEU A 44 -2.45 4.94 -8.85
CA LEU A 44 -3.13 4.74 -7.58
C LEU A 44 -3.41 6.05 -6.82
N LYS A 45 -2.75 7.17 -7.19
CA LYS A 45 -2.99 8.48 -6.58
C LYS A 45 -4.40 9.04 -6.86
N GLY A 46 -5.07 8.55 -7.91
CA GLY A 46 -6.42 8.95 -8.27
C GLY A 46 -7.54 8.15 -7.59
N VAL A 47 -7.20 7.14 -6.78
CA VAL A 47 -8.19 6.25 -6.14
C VAL A 47 -8.83 6.94 -4.94
N SER A 48 -10.16 6.88 -4.87
CA SER A 48 -11.00 7.38 -3.77
C SER A 48 -11.27 6.28 -2.73
N PRO A 49 -11.45 6.63 -1.44
CA PRO A 49 -11.89 5.68 -0.41
C PRO A 49 -13.22 4.96 -0.72
N SER A 50 -14.05 5.52 -1.60
CA SER A 50 -15.31 4.92 -2.03
C SER A 50 -15.18 3.91 -3.17
N ASN A 51 -13.98 3.70 -3.72
CA ASN A 51 -13.78 2.73 -4.80
C ASN A 51 -13.77 1.30 -4.27
N SER A 52 -14.54 0.43 -4.92
CA SER A 52 -14.46 -1.02 -4.71
C SER A 52 -13.19 -1.59 -5.33
N VAL A 53 -12.55 -2.51 -4.62
CA VAL A 53 -11.32 -3.19 -5.07
C VAL A 53 -11.59 -4.69 -5.16
N LEU A 54 -11.26 -5.30 -6.30
CA LEU A 54 -11.26 -6.74 -6.51
C LEU A 54 -9.81 -7.24 -6.50
N ILE A 55 -9.57 -8.36 -5.83
CA ILE A 55 -8.28 -9.06 -5.86
C ILE A 55 -8.51 -10.43 -6.49
N GLU A 56 -7.76 -10.73 -7.54
CA GLU A 56 -7.83 -11.99 -8.28
C GLU A 56 -6.44 -12.56 -8.54
N THR A 57 -6.39 -13.87 -8.79
CA THR A 57 -5.17 -14.54 -9.23
C THR A 57 -4.93 -14.25 -10.70
N VAL A 58 -3.68 -13.92 -11.05
CA VAL A 58 -3.24 -13.74 -12.45
C VAL A 58 -2.99 -15.08 -13.12
#